data_AF-A0A923V1E5-F1
#
_entry.id   AF-A0A923V1E5-F1
#
_cell.length_a   1.000
_cell.length_b   1.000
_cell.length_c   1.000
_cell.angle_alpha   90.00
_cell.angle_beta   90.00
_cell.angle_gamma   90.00
#
_symmetry.space_group_name_H-M   'P 1'
#
loop_
_entity.id
_entity.type
_entity.pdbx_description
1 polymer ?
#
loop_
_entity_poly.entity_id
_entity_poly.type
_entity_poly.pdbx_seq_one_letter_code
_entity_poly.pdbx_strand_id
1 'polypeptide(L)'
;MGNLKITFIGPTLRLSNISNRDYLFAIKGLLQAIEVEIKSNLTEFEGSDYISDYVHNVFKDKEIKVLKDSERAKGQEELLKDEPWYVFNANYGTSEEKSFVSMFAERFKTLKENYKNIYLIRNEREVKIFDKLGRAFEPDFILFCKQEKNEELTYQVFIEPKGEHLMIHDKWKEDFLKSIKDEKKVIRINTDKYIITAAPFYNYANENEFNSSLKNVLDVK
;
A
#
# COMPACT_ATOMS: atom_id res chain seq x y z
N MET A 1 4.28 -5.98 -28.48
CA MET A 1 4.11 -4.80 -29.36
C MET A 1 3.63 -5.24 -30.75
N GLY A 2 2.34 -5.55 -30.91
CA GLY A 2 1.86 -6.26 -32.11
C GLY A 2 0.84 -5.53 -33.00
N ASN A 3 0.46 -4.28 -32.72
CA ASN A 3 -0.60 -3.60 -33.49
C ASN A 3 -0.52 -2.06 -33.41
N LEU A 4 0.61 -1.46 -33.78
CA LEU A 4 0.69 -0.01 -33.96
C LEU A 4 0.07 0.36 -35.32
N LYS A 5 -0.91 1.26 -35.33
CA LYS A 5 -1.63 1.69 -36.53
C LYS A 5 -1.77 3.21 -36.54
N ILE A 6 -1.61 3.81 -37.72
CA ILE A 6 -1.89 5.22 -37.96
C ILE A 6 -3.22 5.30 -38.70
N THR A 7 -4.19 6.01 -38.14
CA THR A 7 -5.49 6.24 -38.77
C THR A 7 -5.59 7.71 -39.20
N PHE A 8 -5.74 7.95 -40.50
CA PHE A 8 -5.99 9.29 -41.04
C PHE A 8 -7.50 9.57 -41.04
N ILE A 9 -7.90 10.72 -40.46
CA ILE A 9 -9.29 11.16 -40.40
C ILE A 9 -9.38 12.54 -41.03
N GLY A 10 -10.30 12.73 -41.98
CA GLY A 10 -10.51 14.01 -42.64
C GLY A 10 -11.50 13.93 -43.80
N PRO A 11 -11.75 15.06 -44.49
CA PRO A 11 -12.64 15.09 -45.66
C PRO A 11 -12.15 14.17 -46.79
N THR A 12 -13.06 13.55 -47.54
CA THR A 12 -12.76 12.56 -48.59
C THR A 12 -11.74 13.06 -49.61
N LEU A 13 -11.86 14.34 -50.02
CA LEU A 13 -10.95 15.00 -50.97
C LEU A 13 -9.51 15.13 -50.44
N ARG A 14 -9.35 15.24 -49.11
CA ARG A 14 -8.03 15.33 -48.47
C ARG A 14 -7.41 13.95 -48.29
N LEU A 15 -8.25 12.95 -47.95
CA LEU A 15 -7.84 11.55 -47.81
C LEU A 15 -7.45 10.90 -49.15
N SER A 16 -8.03 11.36 -50.26
CA SER A 16 -7.63 10.89 -51.60
C SER A 16 -6.30 11.47 -52.09
N ASN A 17 -5.75 12.47 -51.39
CA ASN A 17 -4.54 13.20 -51.79
C ASN A 17 -3.52 13.33 -50.63
N ILE A 18 -3.30 12.25 -49.87
CA ILE A 18 -2.29 12.24 -48.80
C ILE A 18 -0.89 12.30 -49.45
N SER A 19 -0.11 13.32 -49.09
CA SER A 19 1.23 13.53 -49.63
C SER A 19 2.28 12.76 -48.84
N ASN A 20 3.46 12.56 -49.43
CA ASN A 20 4.62 12.01 -48.72
C ASN A 20 4.99 12.81 -47.47
N ARG A 21 4.73 14.13 -47.46
CA ARG A 21 4.95 14.98 -46.30
C ARG A 21 3.98 14.67 -45.16
N ASP A 22 2.73 14.34 -45.48
CA ASP A 22 1.73 13.94 -44.48
C ASP A 22 2.10 12.59 -43.84
N TYR A 23 2.56 11.62 -44.65
CA TYR A 23 3.08 10.35 -44.15
C TYR A 23 4.29 10.56 -43.23
N LEU A 24 5.23 11.44 -43.62
CA LEU A 24 6.38 11.77 -42.78
C LEU A 24 5.96 12.35 -41.43
N PHE A 25 5.00 13.28 -41.41
CA PHE A 25 4.48 13.84 -40.16
C PHE A 25 3.79 12.79 -39.30
N ALA A 26 2.98 11.92 -39.91
CA ALA A 26 2.29 10.86 -39.18
C ALA A 26 3.26 9.85 -38.56
N ILE A 27 4.29 9.44 -39.30
CA ILE A 27 5.35 8.55 -38.79
C ILE A 27 6.13 9.23 -37.66
N LYS A 28 6.47 10.52 -37.81
CA LYS A 28 7.13 11.28 -36.72
C LYS A 28 6.28 11.33 -35.45
N GLY A 29 4.97 11.58 -35.58
CA GLY A 29 4.05 11.56 -34.44
C GLY A 29 3.96 10.19 -33.78
N LEU A 30 3.90 9.11 -34.57
CA LEU A 30 3.92 7.74 -34.04
C LEU A 30 5.23 7.44 -33.31
N LEU A 31 6.37 7.80 -33.89
CA LEU A 31 7.68 7.61 -33.26
C LEU A 31 7.83 8.40 -31.96
N GLN A 32 7.29 9.63 -31.89
CA GLN A 32 7.24 10.41 -30.65
C GLN A 32 6.36 9.74 -29.60
N ALA A 33 5.20 9.19 -29.97
CA ALA A 33 4.34 8.47 -29.04
C ALA A 33 5.05 7.20 -28.49
N ILE A 34 5.73 6.46 -29.36
CA ILE A 34 6.55 5.31 -28.96
C ILE A 34 7.69 5.75 -28.05
N GLU A 35 8.37 6.85 -28.36
CA GLU A 35 9.45 7.39 -27.53
C GLU A 35 8.95 7.76 -26.13
N VAL A 36 7.80 8.42 -26.03
CA VAL A 36 7.17 8.77 -24.74
C VAL A 36 6.80 7.49 -23.98
N GLU A 37 6.20 6.50 -24.65
CA GLU A 37 5.85 5.22 -24.03
C GLU A 37 7.10 4.47 -23.53
N ILE A 38 8.15 4.38 -24.36
CA ILE A 38 9.42 3.76 -23.97
C ILE A 38 10.02 4.51 -22.79
N LYS A 39 10.13 5.84 -22.83
CA LYS A 39 10.67 6.64 -21.73
C LYS A 39 9.85 6.52 -20.44
N SER A 40 8.53 6.43 -20.55
CA SER A 40 7.66 6.17 -19.39
C SER A 40 7.85 4.78 -18.78
N ASN A 41 8.34 3.83 -19.58
CA ASN A 41 8.62 2.46 -19.18
C ASN A 41 10.13 2.18 -18.94
N LEU A 42 11.01 3.15 -19.17
CA LEU A 42 12.42 3.05 -18.80
C LEU A 42 12.49 3.19 -17.28
N THR A 43 12.57 2.06 -16.60
CA THR A 43 12.78 2.02 -15.16
C THR A 43 14.17 2.56 -14.86
N GLU A 44 14.28 3.82 -14.42
CA GLU A 44 15.54 4.44 -13.98
C GLU A 44 15.95 4.04 -12.54
N PHE A 45 15.13 3.20 -11.89
CA PHE A 45 15.31 2.84 -10.49
C PHE A 45 15.66 1.35 -10.35
N GLU A 46 16.74 1.08 -9.62
CA GLU A 46 17.05 -0.24 -9.07
C GLU A 46 16.47 -0.29 -7.65
N GLY A 47 15.72 -1.35 -7.35
CA GLY A 47 15.18 -1.56 -6.01
C GLY A 47 16.31 -1.75 -5.01
N SER A 48 16.26 -1.05 -3.87
CA SER A 48 17.22 -1.30 -2.80
C SER A 48 16.94 -2.64 -2.13
N ASP A 49 17.98 -3.25 -1.55
CA ASP A 49 17.78 -4.28 -0.55
C ASP A 49 16.97 -3.73 0.64
N TYR A 50 16.48 -4.64 1.49
CA TYR A 50 15.77 -4.23 2.69
C TYR A 50 16.72 -3.51 3.65
N ILE A 51 16.33 -2.31 4.07
CA ILE A 51 17.08 -1.49 5.03
C ILE A 51 16.39 -1.60 6.39
N SER A 52 17.06 -2.21 7.36
CA SER A 52 16.58 -2.28 8.74
C SER A 52 17.00 -1.05 9.54
N ASP A 53 16.07 -0.48 10.29
CA ASP A 53 16.35 0.55 11.30
C ASP A 53 15.46 0.31 12.54
N TYR A 54 15.82 0.92 13.66
CA TYR A 54 15.04 0.84 14.89
C TYR A 54 13.74 1.65 14.77
N VAL A 55 12.65 1.12 15.32
CA VAL A 55 11.33 1.77 15.29
C VAL A 55 11.39 3.22 15.81
N HIS A 56 12.14 3.48 16.88
CA HIS A 56 12.29 4.81 17.47
C HIS A 56 13.14 5.79 16.63
N ASN A 57 13.90 5.29 15.64
CA ASN A 57 14.61 6.14 14.68
C ASN A 57 13.71 6.57 13.53
N VAL A 58 12.76 5.72 13.15
CA VAL A 58 11.80 5.95 12.05
C VAL A 58 10.57 6.71 12.54
N PHE A 59 9.92 6.22 13.60
CA PHE A 59 8.72 6.82 14.18
C PHE A 59 9.11 7.70 15.36
N LYS A 60 8.79 8.99 15.26
CA LYS A 60 9.07 10.01 16.27
C LYS A 60 7.80 10.77 16.62
N ASP A 61 7.82 11.45 17.76
CA ASP A 61 6.76 12.38 18.11
C ASP A 61 6.63 13.45 17.03
N LYS A 62 5.41 13.61 16.52
CA LYS A 62 5.10 14.47 15.39
C LYS A 62 3.85 15.27 15.67
N GLU A 63 3.95 16.58 15.47
CA GLU A 63 2.77 17.44 15.45
C GLU A 63 2.02 17.25 14.13
N ILE A 64 0.74 16.93 14.23
CA ILE A 64 -0.15 16.83 13.08
C ILE A 64 -1.06 18.06 13.00
N LYS A 65 -1.34 18.51 11.79
CA LYS A 65 -2.29 19.59 11.54
C LYS A 65 -3.62 18.98 11.15
N VAL A 66 -4.63 19.16 12.01
CA VAL A 66 -5.98 18.67 11.79
C VAL A 66 -6.94 19.85 11.74
N LEU A 67 -7.83 19.86 10.75
CA LEU A 67 -8.86 20.89 10.63
C LEU A 67 -9.86 20.71 11.77
N LYS A 68 -10.09 21.76 12.56
CA LYS A 68 -10.86 21.74 13.82
C LYS A 68 -12.23 21.07 13.71
N ASP A 69 -12.92 21.27 12.60
CA ASP A 69 -14.30 20.77 12.39
C ASP A 69 -14.36 19.55 11.45
N SER A 70 -13.21 18.96 11.13
CA SER A 70 -13.14 17.76 10.31
C SER A 70 -13.36 16.49 11.12
N GLU A 71 -13.76 15.41 10.45
CA GLU A 71 -13.89 14.10 11.09
C GLU A 71 -12.57 13.69 11.78
N ARG A 72 -11.43 13.99 11.16
CA ARG A 72 -10.11 13.70 11.73
C ARG A 72 -9.85 14.35 13.08
N ALA A 73 -10.47 15.50 13.40
CA ALA A 73 -10.25 16.21 14.67
C ALA A 73 -10.81 15.45 15.87
N LYS A 74 -11.78 14.56 15.64
CA LYS A 74 -12.30 13.65 16.65
C LYS A 74 -11.37 12.45 16.75
N GLY A 75 -10.32 12.53 17.55
CA GLY A 75 -9.44 11.38 17.77
C GLY A 75 -10.19 10.19 18.37
N GLN A 76 -9.54 9.03 18.36
CA GLN A 76 -9.98 7.85 19.10
C GLN A 76 -9.27 7.74 20.46
N GLU A 77 -9.09 8.85 21.19
CA GLU A 77 -8.40 8.92 22.48
C GLU A 77 -9.02 7.94 23.49
N GLU A 78 -10.35 7.94 23.61
CA GLU A 78 -11.06 7.09 24.59
C GLU A 78 -10.90 5.60 24.29
N LEU A 79 -10.94 5.22 23.02
CA LEU A 79 -10.74 3.84 22.59
C LEU A 79 -9.31 3.36 22.87
N LEU A 80 -8.32 4.25 22.73
CA LEU A 80 -6.90 3.88 22.72
C LEU A 80 -6.18 4.15 24.05
N LYS A 81 -6.84 4.81 25.00
CA LYS A 81 -6.25 5.28 26.27
C LYS A 81 -5.48 4.20 27.03
N ASP A 82 -6.02 2.98 27.09
CA ASP A 82 -5.47 1.87 27.84
C ASP A 82 -5.04 0.70 26.93
N GLU A 83 -4.77 1.00 25.66
CA GLU A 83 -4.48 -0.01 24.63
C GLU A 83 -2.98 0.03 24.24
N PRO A 84 -2.09 -0.70 24.95
CA PRO A 84 -0.64 -0.61 24.76
C PRO A 84 -0.13 -1.17 23.42
N TRP A 85 -1.02 -1.79 22.65
CA TRP A 85 -0.73 -2.27 21.30
C TRP A 85 -0.80 -1.17 20.26
N TYR A 86 -1.38 0.00 20.55
CA TYR A 86 -1.34 1.14 19.65
C TYR A 86 -0.22 2.08 20.04
N VAL A 87 0.65 2.44 19.08
CA VAL A 87 1.91 3.14 19.39
C VAL A 87 1.73 4.61 19.78
N PHE A 88 0.66 5.25 19.31
CA PHE A 88 0.37 6.65 19.62
C PHE A 88 -0.72 6.79 20.68
N ASN A 89 -0.90 8.01 21.18
CA ASN A 89 -1.94 8.35 22.15
C ASN A 89 -3.36 8.37 21.56
N ALA A 90 -3.50 8.63 20.26
CA ALA A 90 -4.78 8.62 19.57
C ALA A 90 -4.63 8.45 18.06
N ASN A 91 -5.71 8.00 17.41
CA ASN A 91 -5.84 7.95 15.96
C ASN A 91 -6.65 9.15 15.45
N TYR A 92 -5.99 10.10 14.78
CA TYR A 92 -6.61 11.24 14.09
C TYR A 92 -6.74 10.99 12.57
N GLY A 93 -7.25 9.81 12.24
CA GLY A 93 -7.43 9.34 10.87
C GLY A 93 -8.80 9.65 10.26
N THR A 94 -9.00 9.24 9.00
CA THR A 94 -10.27 9.26 8.29
C THR A 94 -11.29 8.30 8.91
N SER A 95 -12.54 8.33 8.44
CA SER A 95 -13.59 7.38 8.83
C SER A 95 -13.16 5.93 8.64
N GLU A 96 -12.47 5.63 7.54
CA GLU A 96 -12.00 4.29 7.19
C GLU A 96 -10.88 3.85 8.16
N GLU A 97 -9.91 4.73 8.41
CA GLU A 97 -8.82 4.47 9.36
C GLU A 97 -9.37 4.22 10.77
N LYS A 98 -10.37 5.01 11.19
CA LYS A 98 -10.99 4.83 12.51
C LYS A 98 -11.78 3.53 12.62
N SER A 99 -12.54 3.20 11.58
CA SER A 99 -13.28 1.93 11.51
C SER A 99 -12.32 0.74 11.64
N PHE A 100 -11.19 0.80 10.95
CA PHE A 100 -10.16 -0.23 11.04
C PHE A 100 -9.62 -0.38 12.46
N VAL A 101 -9.28 0.74 13.13
CA VAL A 101 -8.77 0.70 14.51
C VAL A 101 -9.80 0.16 15.49
N SER A 102 -11.08 0.53 15.34
CA SER A 102 -12.16 -0.03 16.18
C SER A 102 -12.29 -1.54 15.99
N MET A 103 -12.31 -2.02 14.74
CA MET A 103 -12.32 -3.45 14.43
C MET A 103 -11.10 -4.16 15.02
N PHE A 104 -9.92 -3.58 14.87
CA PHE A 104 -8.69 -4.16 15.39
C PHE A 104 -8.73 -4.29 16.92
N ALA A 105 -9.22 -3.26 17.63
CA ALA A 105 -9.40 -3.30 19.08
C ALA A 105 -10.32 -4.44 19.53
N GLU A 106 -11.44 -4.67 18.83
CA GLU A 106 -12.34 -5.79 19.13
C GLU A 106 -11.67 -7.16 18.93
N ARG A 107 -10.80 -7.28 17.92
CA ARG A 107 -10.10 -8.53 17.58
C ARG A 107 -8.79 -8.73 18.30
N PHE A 108 -8.27 -7.71 18.96
CA PHE A 108 -6.99 -7.76 19.67
C PHE A 108 -6.93 -8.92 20.68
N LYS A 109 -8.04 -9.18 21.39
CA LYS A 109 -8.13 -10.28 22.37
C LYS A 109 -7.81 -11.64 21.73
N THR A 110 -8.35 -11.92 20.55
CA THR A 110 -8.09 -13.17 19.81
C THR A 110 -6.68 -13.22 19.24
N LEU A 111 -6.14 -12.08 18.77
CA LEU A 111 -4.76 -11.99 18.31
C LEU A 111 -3.77 -12.31 19.44
N LYS A 112 -4.03 -11.80 20.64
CA LYS A 112 -3.17 -12.02 21.82
C LYS A 112 -3.10 -13.48 22.28
N GLU A 113 -4.01 -14.35 21.84
CA GLU A 113 -3.97 -15.79 22.16
C GLU A 113 -2.86 -16.56 21.42
N ASN A 114 -2.40 -16.05 20.28
CA ASN A 114 -1.42 -16.73 19.42
C ASN A 114 -0.16 -15.88 19.11
N TYR A 115 -0.22 -14.58 19.39
CA TYR A 115 0.86 -13.63 19.12
C TYR A 115 1.18 -12.79 20.35
N LYS A 116 2.48 -12.51 20.52
CA LYS A 116 3.04 -11.58 21.50
C LYS A 116 3.63 -10.35 20.80
N ASN A 117 3.98 -9.32 21.57
CA ASN A 117 4.62 -8.10 21.05
C ASN A 117 3.84 -7.51 19.86
N ILE A 118 2.54 -7.33 20.05
CA ILE A 118 1.64 -6.82 19.01
C ILE A 118 1.66 -5.29 19.08
N TYR A 119 2.03 -4.66 17.96
CA TYR A 119 2.07 -3.20 17.83
C TYR A 119 1.45 -2.77 16.49
N LEU A 120 0.38 -2.00 16.56
CA LEU A 120 -0.21 -1.31 15.42
C LEU A 120 0.32 0.12 15.38
N ILE A 121 1.04 0.44 14.31
CA ILE A 121 1.66 1.74 14.08
C ILE A 121 0.91 2.42 12.96
N ARG A 122 0.42 3.64 13.20
CA ARG A 122 -0.07 4.50 12.12
C ARG A 122 1.13 5.14 11.42
N ASN A 123 1.25 4.95 10.11
CA ASN A 123 2.48 5.25 9.41
C ASN A 123 2.77 6.76 9.31
N GLU A 124 1.74 7.59 9.14
CA GLU A 124 1.88 9.05 8.98
C GLU A 124 2.93 9.46 7.92
N ARG A 125 3.04 8.64 6.87
CA ARG A 125 3.95 8.79 5.71
C ARG A 125 5.44 8.64 6.01
N GLU A 126 5.81 8.08 7.17
CA GLU A 126 7.21 7.86 7.55
C GLU A 126 7.85 6.72 6.72
N VAL A 127 7.11 5.64 6.50
CA VAL A 127 7.55 4.51 5.68
C VAL A 127 6.93 4.58 4.29
N LYS A 128 7.79 4.42 3.29
CA LYS A 128 7.42 4.36 1.87
C LYS A 128 8.02 3.11 1.24
N ILE A 129 7.18 2.38 0.52
CA ILE A 129 7.57 1.19 -0.24
C ILE A 129 7.30 1.41 -1.73
N PHE A 130 8.07 0.73 -2.57
CA PHE A 130 8.04 0.94 -4.01
C PHE A 130 7.75 -0.36 -4.72
N ASP A 131 6.87 -0.31 -5.71
CA ASP A 131 6.59 -1.46 -6.55
C ASP A 131 7.66 -1.65 -7.65
N LYS A 132 7.49 -2.69 -8.47
CA LYS A 132 8.42 -3.01 -9.57
C LYS A 132 8.50 -1.93 -10.66
N LEU A 133 7.56 -0.98 -10.68
CA LEU A 133 7.55 0.16 -11.60
C LEU A 133 8.07 1.45 -10.93
N GLY A 134 8.56 1.37 -9.69
CA GLY A 134 9.04 2.52 -8.93
C GLY A 134 7.92 3.42 -8.38
N ARG A 135 6.68 2.96 -8.37
CA ARG A 135 5.56 3.73 -7.81
C ARG A 135 5.63 3.69 -6.29
N ALA A 136 5.67 4.87 -5.69
CA ALA A 136 5.67 5.04 -4.24
C ALA A 136 4.30 4.73 -3.65
N PHE A 137 4.29 3.88 -2.62
CA PHE A 137 3.14 3.59 -1.79
C PHE A 137 3.49 3.83 -0.32
N GLU A 138 2.64 4.57 0.38
CA GLU A 138 2.77 4.93 1.79
C GLU A 138 1.60 4.24 2.51
N PRO A 139 1.77 3.03 3.07
CA PRO A 139 0.69 2.31 3.73
C PRO A 139 0.14 3.11 4.91
N ASP A 140 -1.15 3.05 5.19
CA ASP A 140 -1.75 3.77 6.33
C ASP A 140 -1.28 3.21 7.69
N PHE A 141 -1.19 1.88 7.79
CA PHE A 141 -0.79 1.19 9.03
C PHE A 141 0.26 0.11 8.79
N ILE A 142 1.07 -0.10 9.82
CA ILE A 142 2.06 -1.18 9.91
C ILE A 142 1.79 -1.95 11.20
N LEU A 143 1.50 -3.24 11.06
CA LEU A 143 1.31 -4.14 12.19
C LEU A 143 2.57 -4.99 12.40
N PHE A 144 3.12 -4.94 13.60
CA PHE A 144 4.10 -5.89 14.09
C PHE A 144 3.44 -6.88 15.03
N CYS A 145 3.71 -8.18 14.86
CA CYS A 145 3.35 -9.19 15.84
C CYS A 145 4.31 -10.37 15.77
N LYS A 146 4.67 -10.92 16.94
CA LYS A 146 5.60 -12.05 17.05
C LYS A 146 4.81 -13.32 17.37
N GLN A 147 4.99 -14.36 16.56
CA GLN A 147 4.32 -15.63 16.76
C GLN A 147 4.83 -16.30 18.05
N GLU A 148 3.91 -16.81 18.88
CA GLU A 148 4.31 -17.49 20.12
C GLU A 148 4.76 -18.94 19.87
N LYS A 149 4.24 -19.59 18.82
CA LYS A 149 4.49 -21.00 18.50
C LYS A 149 5.42 -21.13 17.30
N ASN A 150 6.57 -21.78 17.51
CA ASN A 150 7.64 -22.07 16.54
C ASN A 150 8.43 -20.86 16.00
N GLU A 151 9.75 -21.00 16.00
CA GLU A 151 10.79 -20.13 15.40
C GLU A 151 10.74 -18.61 15.68
N GLU A 152 9.88 -18.14 16.59
CA GLU A 152 9.86 -16.73 17.03
C GLU A 152 9.76 -15.73 15.86
N LEU A 153 9.01 -16.09 14.81
CA LEU A 153 8.83 -15.28 13.62
C LEU A 153 8.10 -13.97 13.95
N THR A 154 8.64 -12.85 13.47
CA THR A 154 8.02 -11.53 13.60
C THR A 154 7.41 -11.12 12.28
N TYR A 155 6.10 -10.86 12.25
CA TYR A 155 5.41 -10.36 11.08
C TYR A 155 5.49 -8.84 11.04
N GLN A 156 5.76 -8.29 9.87
CA GLN A 156 5.55 -6.89 9.52
C GLN A 156 4.50 -6.85 8.41
N VAL A 157 3.28 -6.43 8.76
CA VAL A 157 2.13 -6.42 7.85
C VAL A 157 1.78 -4.99 7.46
N PHE A 158 1.80 -4.70 6.16
CA PHE A 158 1.25 -3.45 5.62
C PHE A 158 -0.27 -3.52 5.51
N ILE A 159 -0.96 -2.50 5.98
CA ILE A 159 -2.43 -2.44 6.01
C ILE A 159 -2.90 -1.09 5.50
N GLU A 160 -3.96 -1.11 4.68
CA GLU A 160 -4.53 0.07 4.05
C GLU A 160 -6.07 0.01 4.12
N PRO A 161 -6.70 0.80 4.99
CA PRO A 161 -8.14 1.04 4.98
C PRO A 161 -8.59 1.84 3.74
N LYS A 162 -9.70 1.43 3.12
CA LYS A 162 -10.25 2.09 1.93
C LYS A 162 -11.78 2.11 1.95
N GLY A 163 -12.35 3.21 1.47
CA GLY A 163 -13.77 3.33 1.15
C GLY A 163 -14.06 2.76 -0.24
N GLU A 164 -15.27 2.22 -0.44
CA GLU A 164 -15.69 1.54 -1.68
C GLU A 164 -15.44 2.37 -2.95
N HIS A 165 -15.73 3.67 -2.90
CA HIS A 165 -15.58 4.57 -4.05
C HIS A 165 -14.12 4.79 -4.48
N LEU A 166 -13.15 4.58 -3.59
CA LEU A 166 -11.72 4.82 -3.85
C LEU A 166 -11.00 3.59 -4.42
N MET A 167 -11.59 2.40 -4.30
CA MET A 167 -11.02 1.12 -4.73
C MET A 167 -10.72 1.09 -6.24
N ILE A 168 -11.57 1.71 -7.05
CA ILE A 168 -11.46 1.68 -8.53
C ILE A 168 -10.16 2.35 -9.00
N HIS A 169 -9.71 3.41 -8.32
CA HIS A 169 -8.51 4.15 -8.69
C HIS A 169 -7.22 3.56 -8.11
N ASP A 170 -7.34 2.78 -7.04
CA ASP A 170 -6.21 2.23 -6.28
C ASP A 170 -5.93 0.75 -6.58
N LYS A 171 -6.47 0.21 -7.68
CA LYS A 171 -6.25 -1.19 -8.10
C LYS A 171 -4.78 -1.60 -8.10
N TRP A 172 -3.90 -0.71 -8.55
CA TRP A 172 -2.47 -1.01 -8.59
C TRP A 172 -1.83 -1.18 -7.20
N LYS A 173 -2.34 -0.49 -6.17
CA LYS A 173 -1.91 -0.66 -4.78
C LYS A 173 -2.41 -1.99 -4.23
N GLU A 174 -3.63 -2.39 -4.60
CA GLU A 174 -4.16 -3.71 -4.24
C GLU A 174 -3.32 -4.83 -4.84
N ASP A 175 -3.00 -4.73 -6.13
CA ASP A 175 -2.11 -5.67 -6.82
C ASP A 175 -0.72 -5.68 -6.18
N PHE A 176 -0.24 -4.52 -5.72
CA PHE A 176 1.05 -4.41 -5.04
C PHE A 176 1.03 -5.08 -3.65
N LEU A 177 0.03 -4.81 -2.80
CA LEU A 177 -0.17 -5.48 -1.52
C LEU A 177 -0.26 -7.00 -1.70
N LYS A 178 -1.01 -7.45 -2.71
CA LYS A 178 -1.09 -8.87 -3.05
C LYS A 178 0.28 -9.44 -3.45
N SER A 179 1.06 -8.72 -4.25
CA SER A 179 2.41 -9.16 -4.63
C SER A 179 3.35 -9.30 -3.42
N ILE A 180 3.28 -8.38 -2.45
CA ILE A 180 4.07 -8.44 -1.22
C ILE A 180 3.66 -9.67 -0.40
N LYS A 181 2.35 -9.91 -0.28
CA LYS A 181 1.81 -11.10 0.40
C LYS A 181 2.25 -12.40 -0.25
N ASP A 182 2.26 -12.46 -1.57
CA ASP A 182 2.63 -13.67 -2.33
C ASP A 182 4.14 -13.93 -2.32
N GLU A 183 4.97 -12.87 -2.28
CA GLU A 183 6.43 -12.97 -2.17
C GLU A 183 6.86 -13.55 -0.81
N LYS A 184 6.13 -13.27 0.27
CA LYS A 184 6.42 -13.71 1.64
C LYS A 184 7.89 -13.54 2.01
N LYS A 185 8.44 -12.36 1.74
CA LYS A 185 9.87 -12.09 1.91
C LYS A 185 10.28 -12.29 3.37
N VAL A 186 11.23 -13.20 3.60
CA VAL A 186 11.82 -13.44 4.92
C VAL A 186 13.15 -12.73 5.02
N ILE A 187 13.31 -11.89 6.04
CA ILE A 187 14.54 -11.17 6.33
C ILE A 187 15.05 -11.63 7.69
N ARG A 188 16.36 -11.80 7.80
CA ARG A 188 17.01 -12.12 9.06
C ARG A 188 17.77 -10.90 9.55
N ILE A 189 17.41 -10.42 10.74
CA ILE A 189 18.12 -9.35 11.42
C ILE A 189 18.66 -9.97 12.71
N ASN A 190 19.99 -10.10 12.78
CA ASN A 190 20.66 -10.83 13.86
C ASN A 190 20.12 -12.28 14.00
N THR A 191 19.47 -12.58 15.12
CA THR A 191 18.86 -13.89 15.42
C THR A 191 17.39 -13.97 15.03
N ASP A 192 16.72 -12.83 14.85
CA ASP A 192 15.28 -12.77 14.59
C ASP A 192 14.98 -12.88 13.09
N LYS A 193 13.87 -13.56 12.78
CA LYS A 193 13.33 -13.71 11.44
C LYS A 193 12.08 -12.84 11.29
N TYR A 194 12.06 -12.02 10.25
CA TYR A 194 10.97 -11.13 9.92
C TYR A 194 10.29 -11.59 8.63
N ILE A 195 8.97 -11.73 8.66
CA ILE A 195 8.15 -11.95 7.46
C ILE A 195 7.52 -10.62 7.08
N ILE A 196 7.90 -10.11 5.92
CA ILE A 196 7.25 -8.93 5.33
C ILE A 196 6.06 -9.41 4.50
N THR A 197 4.89 -8.87 4.81
CA THR A 197 3.64 -9.25 4.15
C THR A 197 2.67 -8.07 4.15
N ALA A 198 1.49 -8.28 3.60
CA ALA A 198 0.45 -7.27 3.46
C ALA A 198 -0.94 -7.88 3.58
N ALA A 199 -1.87 -7.11 4.15
CA ALA A 199 -3.28 -7.42 4.14
C ALA A 199 -3.94 -6.89 2.85
N PRO A 200 -5.06 -7.47 2.39
CA PRO A 200 -5.89 -6.82 1.39
C PRO A 200 -6.42 -5.49 1.94
N PHE A 201 -7.06 -4.68 1.10
CA PHE A 201 -7.71 -3.48 1.59
C PHE A 201 -8.77 -3.79 2.65
N TYR A 202 -8.75 -3.02 3.73
CA TYR A 202 -9.82 -3.08 4.73
C TYR A 202 -10.97 -2.17 4.30
N ASN A 203 -12.18 -2.70 4.31
CA ASN A 203 -13.41 -1.93 4.23
C ASN A 203 -14.38 -2.44 5.30
N TYR A 204 -15.11 -1.54 5.95
CA TYR A 204 -16.11 -1.92 6.93
C TYR A 204 -17.15 -2.91 6.36
N ALA A 205 -17.55 -2.73 5.09
CA ALA A 205 -18.53 -3.60 4.43
C ALA A 205 -18.03 -5.05 4.25
N ASN A 206 -16.71 -5.27 4.17
CA ASN A 206 -16.11 -6.59 3.97
C ASN A 206 -15.26 -7.04 5.16
N GLU A 207 -15.54 -6.52 6.36
CA GLU A 207 -14.75 -6.77 7.57
C GLU A 207 -14.51 -8.26 7.85
N ASN A 208 -15.51 -9.12 7.64
CA ASN A 208 -15.36 -10.57 7.84
C ASN A 208 -14.37 -11.22 6.87
N GLU A 209 -14.33 -10.76 5.62
CA GLU A 209 -13.40 -11.23 4.60
C GLU A 209 -11.98 -10.74 4.88
N PHE A 210 -11.85 -9.47 5.29
CA PHE A 210 -10.58 -8.92 5.75
C PHE A 210 -10.06 -9.70 6.95
N ASN A 211 -10.89 -9.98 7.95
CA ASN A 211 -10.50 -10.73 9.15
C ASN A 211 -10.00 -12.14 8.80
N SER A 212 -10.70 -12.83 7.91
CA SER A 212 -10.28 -14.15 7.44
C SER A 212 -8.95 -14.07 6.69
N SER A 213 -8.77 -13.02 5.88
CA SER A 213 -7.54 -12.78 5.14
C SER A 213 -6.37 -12.43 6.05
N LEU A 214 -6.57 -11.60 7.08
CA LEU A 214 -5.56 -11.21 8.04
C LEU A 214 -5.09 -12.42 8.85
N LYS A 215 -6.00 -13.28 9.30
CA LYS A 215 -5.64 -14.56 9.94
C LYS A 215 -4.78 -15.42 9.01
N ASN A 216 -5.19 -15.60 7.76
CA ASN A 216 -4.42 -16.36 6.77
C ASN A 216 -3.04 -15.76 6.48
N VAL A 217 -2.89 -14.43 6.55
CA VAL A 217 -1.61 -13.73 6.40
C VAL A 217 -0.68 -14.00 7.58
N LEU A 218 -1.23 -14.17 8.77
CA LEU A 218 -0.49 -14.39 10.01
C LEU A 218 -0.29 -15.89 10.36
N ASP A 219 -1.03 -16.80 9.73
CA ASP A 219 -0.94 -18.27 9.89
C ASP A 219 0.06 -18.91 8.90
N VAL A 220 1.20 -18.26 8.62
CA VAL A 220 2.22 -18.85 7.74
C VAL A 220 2.87 -20.03 8.47
N LYS A 221 2.44 -21.24 8.11
CA LYS A 221 3.05 -22.52 8.51
C LYS A 221 4.37 -22.78 7.80
#